data_AF-A0A0U5JDQ7-F1
#
_entry.id   AF-A0A0U5JDQ7-F1
#
_cell.length_a   1.000
_cell.length_b   1.000
_cell.length_c   1.000
_cell.angle_alpha   90.00
_cell.angle_beta   90.00
_cell.angle_gamma   90.00
#
_symmetry.space_group_name_H-M   'P 1'
#
loop_
_entity.id
_entity.type
_entity.pdbx_description
1 polymer ?
#
loop_
_entity_poly.entity_id
_entity_poly.type
_entity_poly.pdbx_seq_one_letter_code
_entity_poly.pdbx_strand_id
1 'polypeptide(L)'
;MSWRSIDFRGLSDLDQKIVDQLEQYLHQKETRLAHQILNSIQPTVLETFSPLLPFGGGHLKLSEAVEGFTKKVRLLVQGGINDIPKDNGERVVKELNEALWEFTEVLEGSVVELFQQIKQVSVDRWHLSISRAVHAIKNMLIHYIEDVMWAIRRLEKPLRDYCARFQPKGGMLQRLGSYWRSYVDPTLLKNLNQSEAFLKQQYEAFDKRYLDYMHISVKVEDALQKMKNYPILALLDVPEQNLYVDVFRLLKALEINHQPKGTLAQETIRSLKHLASIDSVVKVLRVYYRELKDAFFNSSLELKGLDKDPAVFKESLEKLKAKVRDYHYELQQLISTMGHYRTFLLKTDPNPYVRTRWGFSEWVVGPEPVKAKKVLNLIYSGEELSGGYARFFKSLDRDLITQQRHEDQAHQEIEKLLHEMGQPLISRFMMRNRAERLLEQLRECDEIGSARFDTIYYVEEVLSKAMREDWKYHVLHEFPAFHELYRQHQGLSDYIEDPAHAFRMDRFRLLFDQIEEWISKGDIYAHVHEIELDVNDMKTYLQDFLATVQRAVKEKSSDPFLDETIYKFKQELLEYRYLFGQFFFVLLAKDGNGQLRNQFLFVDQYFESIENLLFDLKATWEGKR
;
A
#
# COMPACT_ATOMS: atom_id res chain seq x y z
N MET A 1 19.78 -27.10 -32.83
CA MET A 1 18.70 -26.61 -31.95
C MET A 1 19.32 -25.76 -30.86
N SER A 2 18.90 -24.51 -30.74
CA SER A 2 19.39 -23.56 -29.73
C SER A 2 18.85 -23.95 -28.35
N TRP A 3 19.74 -24.40 -27.46
CA TRP A 3 19.39 -24.77 -26.09
C TRP A 3 19.07 -23.51 -25.30
N ARG A 4 17.82 -23.37 -24.85
CA ARG A 4 17.48 -22.38 -23.82
C ARG A 4 18.03 -22.90 -22.50
N SER A 5 18.86 -22.11 -21.82
CA SER A 5 19.03 -22.25 -20.37
C SER A 5 17.64 -22.34 -19.74
N ILE A 6 17.45 -23.18 -18.73
CA ILE A 6 16.26 -23.06 -17.89
C ILE A 6 16.38 -21.69 -17.24
N ASP A 7 15.73 -20.70 -17.87
CA ASP A 7 15.73 -19.33 -17.44
C ASP A 7 14.73 -19.27 -16.28
N PHE A 8 15.24 -19.49 -15.08
CA PHE A 8 14.43 -19.32 -13.89
C PHE A 8 14.11 -17.83 -13.61
N ARG A 9 14.63 -16.89 -14.42
CA ARG A 9 14.39 -15.45 -14.29
C ARG A 9 12.94 -15.01 -14.57
N GLY A 10 12.02 -15.95 -14.84
CA GLY A 10 10.61 -15.68 -15.10
C GLY A 10 9.62 -16.34 -14.14
N LEU A 11 10.06 -17.11 -13.14
CA LEU A 11 9.15 -17.83 -12.25
C LEU A 11 8.81 -16.99 -11.02
N SER A 12 7.56 -16.51 -10.99
CA SER A 12 7.03 -15.68 -9.90
C SER A 12 6.94 -16.39 -8.56
N ASP A 13 6.95 -17.74 -8.56
CA ASP A 13 6.71 -18.60 -7.40
C ASP A 13 7.59 -19.87 -7.45
N LEU A 14 8.37 -20.11 -6.39
CA LEU A 14 9.11 -21.36 -6.19
C LEU A 14 8.12 -22.45 -5.71
N ASP A 15 7.65 -23.28 -6.64
CA ASP A 15 6.61 -24.28 -6.40
C ASP A 15 7.03 -25.71 -6.82
N GLN A 16 6.12 -26.67 -6.67
CA GLN A 16 6.36 -28.07 -7.03
C GLN A 16 6.66 -28.27 -8.53
N LYS A 17 6.11 -27.43 -9.42
CA LYS A 17 6.35 -27.57 -10.87
C LYS A 17 7.81 -27.32 -11.20
N ILE A 18 8.47 -26.41 -10.48
CA ILE A 18 9.90 -26.17 -10.63
C ILE A 18 10.71 -27.39 -10.21
N VAL A 19 10.31 -28.04 -9.09
CA VAL A 19 10.94 -29.29 -8.63
C VAL A 19 10.86 -30.34 -9.74
N ASP A 20 9.67 -30.55 -10.30
CA ASP A 20 9.44 -31.55 -11.35
C ASP A 20 10.22 -31.23 -12.64
N GLN A 21 10.31 -29.95 -13.03
CA GLN A 21 11.08 -29.52 -14.19
C GLN A 21 12.59 -29.72 -14.00
N LEU A 22 13.12 -29.40 -12.82
CA LEU A 22 14.52 -29.60 -12.51
C LEU A 22 14.85 -31.09 -12.46
N GLU A 23 13.99 -31.91 -11.86
CA GLU A 23 14.15 -33.37 -11.81
C GLU A 23 14.26 -33.95 -13.22
N GLN A 24 13.31 -33.62 -14.11
CA GLN A 24 13.33 -34.07 -15.50
C GLN A 24 14.59 -33.63 -16.23
N TYR A 25 15.05 -32.41 -16.00
CA TYR A 25 16.26 -31.89 -16.60
C TYR A 25 17.52 -32.63 -16.12
N LEU A 26 17.67 -32.80 -14.80
CA LEU A 26 18.81 -33.53 -14.22
C LEU A 26 18.82 -35.00 -14.66
N HIS A 27 17.65 -35.62 -14.73
CA HIS A 27 17.49 -37.00 -15.20
C HIS A 27 17.92 -37.19 -16.66
N GLN A 28 17.57 -36.24 -17.54
CA GLN A 28 18.03 -36.24 -18.93
C GLN A 28 19.56 -36.09 -19.04
N LYS A 29 20.15 -35.23 -18.20
CA LYS A 29 21.59 -34.99 -18.17
C LYS A 29 22.36 -36.17 -17.59
N GLU A 30 21.86 -36.79 -16.53
CA GLU A 30 22.39 -38.03 -15.97
C GLU A 30 22.35 -39.16 -17.01
N THR A 31 21.21 -39.33 -17.69
CA THR A 31 21.07 -40.35 -18.75
C THR A 31 22.09 -40.11 -19.87
N ARG A 32 22.33 -38.87 -20.28
CA ARG A 32 23.37 -38.55 -21.29
C ARG A 32 24.77 -38.93 -20.81
N LEU A 33 25.12 -38.58 -19.56
CA LEU A 33 26.39 -38.96 -18.94
C LEU A 33 26.54 -40.48 -18.90
N ALA A 34 25.50 -41.19 -18.48
CA ALA A 34 25.47 -42.65 -18.41
C ALA A 34 25.75 -43.29 -19.79
N HIS A 35 25.15 -42.77 -20.85
CA HIS A 35 25.42 -43.24 -22.22
C HIS A 35 26.85 -42.93 -22.68
N GLN A 36 27.39 -41.74 -22.36
CA GLN A 36 28.78 -41.38 -22.68
C GLN A 36 29.76 -42.31 -21.95
N ILE A 37 29.50 -42.64 -20.69
CA ILE A 37 30.32 -43.59 -19.93
C ILE A 37 30.27 -44.98 -20.56
N LEU A 38 29.07 -45.52 -20.82
CA LEU A 38 28.90 -46.87 -21.33
C LEU A 38 29.47 -47.06 -22.74
N ASN A 39 29.41 -46.03 -23.58
CA ASN A 39 29.82 -46.07 -24.99
C ASN A 39 31.23 -45.52 -25.25
N SER A 40 31.95 -45.10 -24.20
CA SER A 40 33.33 -44.60 -24.31
C SER A 40 34.30 -45.62 -24.91
N ILE A 41 34.04 -46.93 -24.76
CA ILE A 41 34.84 -47.99 -25.37
C ILE A 41 34.06 -48.62 -26.54
N GLN A 42 34.70 -48.66 -27.73
CA GLN A 42 34.13 -49.28 -28.93
C GLN A 42 33.78 -50.76 -28.71
N PRO A 43 32.73 -51.30 -29.37
CA PRO A 43 32.31 -52.67 -29.16
C PRO A 43 33.39 -53.66 -29.59
N THR A 44 33.73 -54.57 -28.68
CA THR A 44 34.49 -55.78 -28.97
C THR A 44 33.66 -56.72 -29.84
N VAL A 45 34.27 -57.27 -30.90
CA VAL A 45 33.63 -58.12 -31.93
C VAL A 45 33.00 -59.41 -31.38
N LEU A 46 33.20 -59.73 -30.11
CA LEU A 46 32.57 -60.83 -29.40
C LEU A 46 31.65 -60.28 -28.30
N GLU A 47 30.48 -59.80 -28.71
CA GLU A 47 29.18 -59.97 -28.07
C GLU A 47 28.22 -58.95 -28.69
N THR A 48 27.15 -59.46 -29.28
CA THR A 48 25.92 -58.72 -29.58
C THR A 48 25.33 -58.16 -28.29
N PHE A 49 25.92 -57.09 -27.76
CA PHE A 49 25.10 -56.01 -27.22
C PHE A 49 24.55 -55.30 -28.45
N SER A 50 23.35 -55.69 -28.86
CA SER A 50 22.53 -54.89 -29.75
C SER A 50 22.70 -53.42 -29.38
N PRO A 51 22.84 -52.49 -30.35
CA PRO A 51 22.83 -51.08 -30.02
C PRO A 51 21.57 -50.84 -29.21
N LEU A 52 21.72 -50.54 -27.91
CA LEU A 52 20.57 -50.24 -27.07
C LEU A 52 20.06 -48.87 -27.50
N LEU A 53 19.20 -48.99 -28.51
CA LEU A 53 18.12 -48.14 -28.97
C LEU A 53 18.47 -46.75 -29.54
N PRO A 54 17.96 -46.43 -30.74
CA PRO A 54 17.83 -45.05 -31.18
C PRO A 54 16.73 -44.37 -30.34
N PHE A 55 17.06 -43.27 -29.66
CA PHE A 55 16.14 -42.19 -29.25
C PHE A 55 14.72 -42.58 -28.76
N GLY A 56 14.57 -43.66 -27.98
CA GLY A 56 13.28 -44.12 -27.46
C GLY A 56 13.37 -44.74 -26.06
N GLY A 57 13.15 -43.93 -25.02
CA GLY A 57 12.47 -44.34 -23.78
C GLY A 57 13.17 -45.25 -22.76
N GLY A 58 14.45 -45.59 -22.90
CA GLY A 58 15.17 -46.35 -21.87
C GLY A 58 15.91 -45.45 -20.89
N HIS A 59 15.45 -45.37 -19.63
CA HIS A 59 16.19 -44.69 -18.57
C HIS A 59 17.43 -45.53 -18.19
N LEU A 60 18.62 -45.02 -18.49
CA LEU A 60 19.90 -45.63 -18.08
C LEU A 60 20.45 -44.84 -16.88
N LYS A 61 20.50 -45.48 -15.72
CA LYS A 61 21.04 -44.86 -14.51
C LYS A 61 22.58 -44.78 -14.58
N LEU A 62 23.15 -43.78 -13.92
CA LEU A 62 24.60 -43.61 -13.85
C LEU A 62 25.30 -44.84 -13.24
N SER A 63 24.71 -45.44 -12.20
CA SER A 63 25.23 -46.64 -11.57
C SER A 63 25.32 -47.84 -12.52
N GLU A 64 24.28 -48.05 -13.32
CA GLU A 64 24.22 -49.12 -14.33
C GLU A 64 25.26 -48.92 -15.43
N ALA A 65 25.48 -47.68 -15.86
CA ALA A 65 26.50 -47.35 -16.85
C ALA A 65 27.93 -47.59 -16.33
N VAL A 66 28.23 -47.19 -15.08
CA VAL A 66 29.54 -47.42 -14.45
C VAL A 66 29.82 -48.92 -14.28
N GLU A 67 28.80 -49.71 -13.90
CA GLU A 67 28.93 -51.15 -13.81
C GLU A 67 29.09 -51.82 -15.18
N GLY A 68 28.32 -51.38 -16.18
CA GLY A 68 28.41 -51.83 -17.56
C GLY A 68 29.79 -51.54 -18.16
N PHE A 69 30.32 -50.33 -17.95
CA PHE A 69 31.68 -49.96 -18.31
C PHE A 69 32.70 -50.88 -17.63
N THR A 70 32.56 -51.10 -16.32
CA THR A 70 33.45 -52.00 -15.56
C THR A 70 33.45 -53.43 -16.10
N LYS A 71 32.28 -53.95 -16.51
CA LYS A 71 32.14 -55.27 -17.13
C LYS A 71 32.82 -55.31 -18.51
N LYS A 72 32.61 -54.30 -19.36
CA LYS A 72 33.27 -54.18 -20.67
C LYS A 72 34.79 -54.16 -20.53
N VAL A 73 35.33 -53.38 -19.59
CA VAL A 73 36.77 -53.36 -19.29
C VAL A 73 37.27 -54.73 -18.84
N ARG A 74 36.56 -55.42 -17.93
CA ARG A 74 36.95 -56.77 -17.49
C ARG A 74 36.99 -57.78 -18.63
N LEU A 75 35.97 -57.81 -19.49
CA LEU A 75 35.91 -58.69 -20.66
C LEU A 75 37.04 -58.38 -21.64
N LEU A 76 37.35 -57.10 -21.87
CA LEU A 76 38.49 -56.67 -22.67
C LEU A 76 39.81 -57.15 -22.08
N VAL A 77 40.03 -56.95 -20.78
CA VAL A 77 41.26 -57.36 -20.09
C VAL A 77 41.45 -58.88 -20.11
N GLN A 78 40.36 -59.65 -20.00
CA GLN A 78 40.40 -61.12 -20.02
C GLN A 78 40.41 -61.74 -21.43
N GLY A 79 39.77 -61.10 -22.42
CA GLY A 79 39.47 -61.66 -23.73
C GLY A 79 40.55 -61.56 -24.81
N GLY A 80 41.74 -61.03 -24.51
CA GLY A 80 42.90 -61.13 -25.41
C GLY A 80 42.78 -60.43 -26.78
N ILE A 81 41.87 -59.47 -26.95
CA ILE A 81 41.69 -58.72 -28.21
C ILE A 81 42.89 -57.78 -28.42
N ASN A 82 43.58 -57.91 -29.55
CA ASN A 82 44.88 -57.28 -29.84
C ASN A 82 44.85 -56.09 -30.82
N ASP A 83 43.70 -55.77 -31.44
CA ASP A 83 43.60 -54.70 -32.44
C ASP A 83 42.86 -53.47 -31.89
N ILE A 84 43.52 -52.72 -31.00
CA ILE A 84 43.02 -51.42 -30.54
C ILE A 84 44.17 -50.39 -30.63
N PRO A 85 43.95 -49.18 -31.18
CA PRO A 85 44.99 -48.17 -31.34
C PRO A 85 45.66 -47.77 -30.01
N LYS A 86 46.97 -47.49 -30.04
CA LYS A 86 47.77 -47.13 -28.84
C LYS A 86 47.29 -45.85 -28.13
N ASP A 87 46.69 -44.91 -28.85
CA ASP A 87 46.17 -43.63 -28.29
C ASP A 87 44.74 -43.71 -27.74
N ASN A 88 44.10 -44.88 -27.81
CA ASN A 88 42.69 -45.02 -27.45
C ASN A 88 42.46 -44.85 -25.92
N GLY A 89 43.45 -45.18 -25.09
CA GLY A 89 43.35 -45.04 -23.64
C GLY A 89 43.28 -43.58 -23.18
N GLU A 90 44.17 -42.73 -23.68
CA GLU A 90 44.19 -41.30 -23.32
C GLU A 90 42.96 -40.56 -23.87
N ARG A 91 42.49 -40.95 -25.06
CA ARG A 91 41.26 -40.43 -25.65
C ARG A 91 40.03 -40.74 -24.78
N VAL A 92 39.85 -41.99 -24.36
CA VAL A 92 38.73 -42.42 -23.51
C VAL A 92 38.75 -41.68 -22.16
N VAL A 93 39.93 -41.56 -21.56
CA VAL A 93 40.11 -40.81 -20.31
C VAL A 93 39.72 -39.34 -20.48
N LYS A 94 40.11 -38.71 -21.60
CA LYS A 94 39.74 -37.32 -21.89
C LYS A 94 38.23 -37.17 -22.10
N GLU A 95 37.62 -37.99 -22.94
CA GLU A 95 36.17 -37.94 -23.22
C GLU A 95 35.32 -38.18 -21.96
N LEU A 96 35.76 -39.08 -21.07
CA LEU A 96 35.06 -39.34 -19.80
C LEU A 96 35.21 -38.20 -18.80
N ASN A 97 36.40 -37.61 -18.69
CA ASN A 97 36.60 -36.46 -17.82
C ASN A 97 35.79 -35.25 -18.31
N GLU A 98 35.75 -34.99 -19.63
CA GLU A 98 34.90 -33.95 -20.22
C GLU A 98 33.42 -34.18 -19.91
N ALA A 99 32.92 -35.42 -20.06
CA ALA A 99 31.53 -35.76 -19.75
C ALA A 99 31.19 -35.59 -18.26
N LEU A 100 32.09 -36.01 -17.36
CA LEU A 100 31.93 -35.84 -15.91
C LEU A 100 31.96 -34.36 -15.51
N TRP A 101 32.79 -33.55 -16.18
CA TRP A 101 32.82 -32.10 -15.99
C TRP A 101 31.53 -31.43 -16.45
N GLU A 102 31.03 -31.75 -17.65
CA GLU A 102 29.77 -31.19 -18.17
C GLU A 102 28.61 -31.38 -17.18
N PHE A 103 28.50 -32.56 -16.55
CA PHE A 103 27.43 -32.81 -15.59
C PHE A 103 27.71 -32.17 -14.23
N THR A 104 28.97 -32.13 -13.78
CA THR A 104 29.38 -31.44 -12.55
C THR A 104 29.06 -29.94 -12.61
N GLU A 105 29.35 -29.29 -13.75
CA GLU A 105 29.01 -27.89 -14.00
C GLU A 105 27.50 -27.64 -13.99
N VAL A 106 26.71 -28.58 -14.51
CA VAL A 106 25.24 -28.51 -14.44
C VAL A 106 24.77 -28.53 -12.98
N LEU A 107 25.30 -29.44 -12.15
CA LEU A 107 24.93 -29.54 -10.74
C LEU A 107 25.36 -28.29 -9.96
N GLU A 108 26.57 -27.80 -10.17
CA GLU A 108 27.06 -26.56 -9.55
C GLU A 108 26.19 -25.36 -9.95
N GLY A 109 25.89 -25.23 -11.25
CA GLY A 109 25.01 -24.21 -11.79
C GLY A 109 23.62 -24.24 -11.14
N SER A 110 23.01 -25.43 -11.03
CA SER A 110 21.71 -25.59 -10.36
C SER A 110 21.73 -25.20 -8.88
N VAL A 111 22.80 -25.53 -8.15
CA VAL A 111 22.96 -25.13 -6.75
C VAL A 111 23.05 -23.62 -6.61
N VAL A 112 23.88 -22.96 -7.43
CA VAL A 112 24.07 -21.50 -7.37
C VAL A 112 22.77 -20.77 -7.75
N GLU A 113 22.12 -21.22 -8.82
CA GLU A 113 20.90 -20.62 -9.38
C GLU A 113 19.72 -20.70 -8.39
N LEU A 114 19.57 -21.82 -7.67
CA LEU A 114 18.57 -21.96 -6.60
C LEU A 114 18.65 -20.81 -5.57
N PHE A 115 19.84 -20.55 -5.03
CA PHE A 115 20.00 -19.52 -4.00
C PHE A 115 20.02 -18.10 -4.56
N GLN A 116 20.30 -17.92 -5.87
CA GLN A 116 20.07 -16.64 -6.53
C GLN A 116 18.57 -16.33 -6.63
N GLN A 117 17.74 -17.32 -6.97
CA GLN A 117 16.28 -17.14 -7.00
C GLN A 117 15.68 -16.93 -5.62
N ILE A 118 16.07 -17.72 -4.62
CA ILE A 118 15.58 -17.54 -3.23
C ILE A 118 15.85 -16.10 -2.75
N LYS A 119 16.99 -15.51 -3.11
CA LYS A 119 17.31 -14.10 -2.80
C LYS A 119 16.45 -13.11 -3.57
N GLN A 120 15.97 -13.46 -4.77
CA GLN A 120 15.10 -12.62 -5.56
C GLN A 120 13.66 -12.65 -5.02
N VAL A 121 13.16 -13.83 -4.63
CA VAL A 121 11.81 -14.00 -4.08
C VAL A 121 11.65 -13.14 -2.81
N SER A 122 10.69 -12.25 -2.84
CA SER A 122 10.37 -11.34 -1.77
C SER A 122 9.63 -12.07 -0.63
N VAL A 123 9.79 -11.56 0.59
CA VAL A 123 9.33 -12.26 1.81
C VAL A 123 7.80 -12.35 1.88
N ASP A 124 7.08 -11.46 1.19
CA ASP A 124 5.63 -11.52 1.00
C ASP A 124 5.15 -12.80 0.28
N ARG A 125 6.05 -13.48 -0.45
CA ARG A 125 5.76 -14.72 -1.20
C ARG A 125 6.29 -15.99 -0.54
N TRP A 126 6.82 -15.88 0.69
CA TRP A 126 7.37 -17.03 1.41
C TRP A 126 6.28 -17.92 2.02
N HIS A 127 5.48 -18.55 1.16
CA HIS A 127 4.45 -19.50 1.57
C HIS A 127 5.05 -20.86 1.98
N LEU A 128 4.27 -21.73 2.63
CA LEU A 128 4.65 -23.11 2.96
C LEU A 128 5.16 -23.91 1.75
N SER A 129 4.69 -23.60 0.54
CA SER A 129 5.16 -24.20 -0.71
C SER A 129 6.63 -23.93 -0.97
N ILE A 130 7.16 -22.75 -0.63
CA ILE A 130 8.54 -22.36 -0.94
C ILE A 130 9.54 -23.22 -0.16
N SER A 131 9.29 -23.41 1.14
CA SER A 131 10.17 -24.21 2.00
C SER A 131 10.19 -25.67 1.54
N ARG A 132 9.01 -26.21 1.19
CA ARG A 132 8.90 -27.58 0.63
C ARG A 132 9.65 -27.73 -0.69
N ALA A 133 9.48 -26.78 -1.62
CA ALA A 133 10.16 -26.82 -2.91
C ALA A 133 11.69 -26.72 -2.75
N VAL A 134 12.17 -25.77 -1.93
CA VAL A 134 13.61 -25.59 -1.67
C VAL A 134 14.20 -26.83 -1.00
N HIS A 135 13.48 -27.44 -0.04
CA HIS A 135 13.90 -28.69 0.61
C HIS A 135 13.98 -29.85 -0.38
N ALA A 136 12.97 -30.00 -1.25
CA ALA A 136 12.94 -31.04 -2.27
C ALA A 136 14.10 -30.89 -3.27
N ILE A 137 14.33 -29.68 -3.78
CA ILE A 137 15.44 -29.38 -4.69
C ILE A 137 16.78 -29.67 -3.99
N LYS A 138 16.96 -29.25 -2.73
CA LYS A 138 18.18 -29.51 -1.97
C LYS A 138 18.45 -31.01 -1.82
N ASN A 139 17.45 -31.81 -1.48
CA ASN A 139 17.63 -33.26 -1.34
C ASN A 139 17.93 -33.94 -2.69
N MET A 140 17.26 -33.49 -3.75
CA MET A 140 17.50 -33.97 -5.12
C MET A 140 18.94 -33.67 -5.58
N LEU A 141 19.40 -32.43 -5.43
CA LEU A 141 20.75 -32.04 -5.81
C LEU A 141 21.82 -32.77 -5.00
N ILE A 142 21.61 -32.98 -3.69
CA ILE A 142 22.53 -33.79 -2.86
C ILE A 142 22.62 -35.21 -3.41
N HIS A 143 21.49 -35.85 -3.72
CA HIS A 143 21.48 -37.22 -4.25
C HIS A 143 22.30 -37.31 -5.56
N TYR A 144 22.07 -36.40 -6.51
CA TYR A 144 22.83 -36.39 -7.76
C TYR A 144 24.33 -36.11 -7.55
N ILE A 145 24.70 -35.21 -6.63
CA ILE A 145 26.10 -34.94 -6.30
C ILE A 145 26.76 -36.20 -5.71
N GLU A 146 26.08 -36.87 -4.76
CA GLU A 146 26.56 -38.11 -4.14
C GLU A 146 26.73 -39.24 -5.16
N ASP A 147 25.79 -39.39 -6.10
CA ASP A 147 25.86 -40.39 -7.18
C ASP A 147 27.04 -40.15 -8.12
N VAL A 148 27.31 -38.90 -8.49
CA VAL A 148 28.46 -38.56 -9.34
C VAL A 148 29.78 -38.76 -8.59
N MET A 149 29.83 -38.39 -7.31
CA MET A 149 31.00 -38.66 -6.47
C MET A 149 31.26 -40.17 -6.34
N TRP A 150 30.21 -40.98 -6.20
CA TRP A 150 30.31 -42.43 -6.20
C TRP A 150 30.83 -42.95 -7.55
N ALA A 151 30.27 -42.45 -8.66
CA ALA A 151 30.67 -42.85 -10.02
C ALA A 151 32.15 -42.54 -10.28
N ILE A 152 32.62 -41.34 -9.94
CA ILE A 152 34.02 -40.93 -10.06
C ILE A 152 34.94 -41.89 -9.29
N ARG A 153 34.62 -42.15 -8.01
CA ARG A 153 35.41 -43.08 -7.18
C ARG A 153 35.43 -44.49 -7.75
N ARG A 154 34.35 -44.91 -8.40
CA ARG A 154 34.18 -46.27 -8.93
C ARG A 154 34.80 -46.46 -10.31
N LEU A 155 34.87 -45.43 -11.14
CA LEU A 155 35.46 -45.44 -12.48
C LEU A 155 36.99 -45.46 -12.48
N GLU A 156 37.62 -44.96 -11.42
CA GLU A 156 39.08 -44.85 -11.31
C GLU A 156 39.82 -46.20 -11.48
N LYS A 157 39.32 -47.27 -10.83
CA LYS A 157 39.94 -48.60 -10.95
C LYS A 157 39.74 -49.23 -12.35
N PRO A 158 38.53 -49.30 -12.92
CA PRO A 158 38.33 -49.75 -14.30
C PRO A 158 39.13 -48.96 -15.33
N LEU A 159 39.23 -47.63 -15.21
CA LEU A 159 40.01 -46.83 -16.13
C LEU A 159 41.51 -47.13 -16.05
N ARG A 160 42.01 -47.35 -14.84
CA ARG A 160 43.38 -47.80 -14.61
C ARG A 160 43.63 -49.17 -15.25
N ASP A 161 42.73 -50.13 -15.03
CA ASP A 161 42.84 -51.48 -15.59
C ASP A 161 42.80 -51.46 -17.14
N TYR A 162 41.96 -50.58 -17.72
CA TYR A 162 41.89 -50.36 -19.16
C TYR A 162 43.17 -49.74 -19.72
N CYS A 163 43.66 -48.63 -19.13
CA CYS A 163 44.84 -47.92 -19.60
C CYS A 163 46.14 -48.72 -19.43
N ALA A 164 46.26 -49.53 -18.37
CA ALA A 164 47.42 -50.39 -18.12
C ALA A 164 47.64 -51.42 -19.23
N ARG A 165 46.58 -51.79 -19.98
CA ARG A 165 46.66 -52.74 -21.11
C ARG A 165 47.25 -52.11 -22.38
N PHE A 166 47.20 -50.78 -22.52
CA PHE A 166 47.69 -50.05 -23.70
C PHE A 166 49.05 -49.38 -23.49
N GLN A 167 49.57 -49.38 -22.25
CA GLN A 167 50.94 -48.94 -21.99
C GLN A 167 51.94 -49.99 -22.52
N PRO A 168 53.04 -49.57 -23.17
CA PRO A 168 54.09 -50.49 -23.58
C PRO A 168 54.62 -51.25 -22.34
N LYS A 169 55.12 -52.48 -22.53
CA LYS A 169 55.77 -53.26 -21.46
C LYS A 169 57.05 -52.55 -20.98
N GLY A 170 56.88 -51.49 -20.20
CA GLY A 170 57.93 -50.74 -19.52
C GLY A 170 58.40 -51.46 -18.27
N GLY A 171 59.63 -51.15 -17.85
CA GLY A 171 60.26 -51.75 -16.67
C GLY A 171 59.47 -51.54 -15.37
N MET A 172 59.81 -52.31 -14.34
CA MET A 172 59.11 -52.39 -13.04
C MET A 172 58.84 -51.02 -12.37
N LEU A 173 59.73 -50.03 -12.59
CA LEU A 173 59.61 -48.65 -12.10
C LEU A 173 58.49 -47.83 -12.80
N GLN A 174 58.25 -48.03 -14.10
CA GLN A 174 57.15 -47.34 -14.81
C GLN A 174 55.77 -47.90 -14.39
N ARG A 175 55.70 -49.21 -14.09
CA ARG A 175 54.49 -49.82 -13.52
C ARG A 175 54.16 -49.25 -12.15
N LEU A 176 55.15 -49.04 -11.28
CA LEU A 176 54.95 -48.40 -9.97
C LEU A 176 54.47 -46.95 -10.11
N GLY A 177 55.00 -46.17 -11.06
CA GLY A 177 54.54 -44.81 -11.34
C GLY A 177 53.09 -44.72 -11.83
N SER A 178 52.60 -45.70 -12.60
CA SER A 178 51.21 -45.75 -13.07
C SER A 178 50.17 -46.01 -11.96
N TYR A 179 50.58 -46.53 -10.80
CA TYR A 179 49.68 -46.70 -9.63
C TYR A 179 49.35 -45.37 -8.95
N TRP A 180 50.18 -44.34 -9.14
CA TRP A 180 50.02 -43.00 -8.56
C TRP A 180 49.36 -42.00 -9.51
N ARG A 181 49.13 -42.37 -10.78
CA ARG A 181 48.42 -41.53 -11.76
C ARG A 181 46.91 -41.70 -11.58
N SER A 182 46.22 -40.60 -11.27
CA SER A 182 44.75 -40.53 -11.31
C SER A 182 44.28 -40.47 -12.76
N TYR A 183 43.31 -41.30 -13.13
CA TYR A 183 42.74 -41.29 -14.49
C TYR A 183 41.46 -40.47 -14.55
N VAL A 184 40.72 -40.37 -13.45
CA VAL A 184 39.69 -39.35 -13.28
C VAL A 184 40.31 -38.10 -12.67
N ASP A 185 39.92 -36.92 -13.14
CA ASP A 185 40.41 -35.64 -12.64
C ASP A 185 40.08 -35.48 -11.14
N PRO A 186 41.08 -35.36 -10.25
CA PRO A 186 40.85 -35.26 -8.81
C PRO A 186 40.13 -33.96 -8.40
N THR A 187 40.13 -32.94 -9.26
CA THR A 187 39.45 -31.67 -8.99
C THR A 187 37.92 -31.78 -9.08
N LEU A 188 37.38 -32.76 -9.82
CA LEU A 188 35.94 -33.05 -9.87
C LEU A 188 35.37 -33.35 -8.47
N LEU A 189 36.04 -34.25 -7.72
CA LEU A 189 35.63 -34.57 -6.36
C LEU A 189 35.73 -33.35 -5.44
N LYS A 190 36.77 -32.53 -5.60
CA LYS A 190 36.93 -31.31 -4.80
C LYS A 190 35.76 -30.35 -5.05
N ASN A 191 35.40 -30.11 -6.31
CA ASN A 191 34.32 -29.20 -6.67
C ASN A 191 32.96 -29.74 -6.21
N LEU A 192 32.66 -31.03 -6.41
CA LEU A 192 31.42 -31.64 -5.94
C LEU A 192 31.26 -31.53 -4.41
N ASN A 193 32.33 -31.79 -3.64
CA ASN A 193 32.32 -31.60 -2.19
C ASN A 193 32.08 -30.12 -1.80
N GLN A 194 32.66 -29.17 -2.56
CA GLN A 194 32.45 -27.74 -2.33
C GLN A 194 30.99 -27.32 -2.64
N SER A 195 30.42 -27.81 -3.74
CA SER A 195 29.02 -27.58 -4.10
C SER A 195 28.06 -28.16 -3.06
N GLU A 196 28.32 -29.37 -2.57
CA GLU A 196 27.52 -30.01 -1.51
C GLU A 196 27.58 -29.21 -0.20
N ALA A 197 28.78 -28.81 0.23
CA ALA A 197 28.98 -28.01 1.43
C ALA A 197 28.30 -26.64 1.33
N PHE A 198 28.44 -25.98 0.17
CA PHE A 198 27.77 -24.71 -0.11
C PHE A 198 26.24 -24.85 -0.09
N LEU A 199 25.69 -25.89 -0.73
CA LEU A 199 24.25 -26.18 -0.75
C LEU A 199 23.71 -26.37 0.68
N LYS A 200 24.38 -27.18 1.50
CA LYS A 200 24.00 -27.41 2.90
C LYS A 200 24.02 -26.11 3.72
N GLN A 201 25.12 -25.35 3.63
CA GLN A 201 25.29 -24.10 4.37
C GLN A 201 24.25 -23.04 3.99
N GLN A 202 24.00 -22.84 2.69
CA GLN A 202 23.02 -21.86 2.22
C GLN A 202 21.58 -22.30 2.56
N TYR A 203 21.29 -23.60 2.51
CA TYR A 203 20.00 -24.15 2.93
C TYR A 203 19.76 -23.90 4.42
N GLU A 204 20.72 -24.18 5.30
CA GLU A 204 20.60 -23.91 6.74
C GLU A 204 20.35 -22.41 7.02
N ALA A 205 21.05 -21.53 6.30
CA ALA A 205 20.86 -20.08 6.43
C ALA A 205 19.49 -19.62 5.91
N PHE A 206 18.94 -20.27 4.88
CA PHE A 206 17.58 -20.03 4.42
C PHE A 206 16.55 -20.56 5.41
N ASP A 207 16.67 -21.82 5.86
CA ASP A 207 15.72 -22.49 6.74
C ASP A 207 15.58 -21.74 8.07
N LYS A 208 16.69 -21.31 8.67
CA LYS A 208 16.67 -20.46 9.87
C LYS A 208 15.89 -19.16 9.64
N ARG A 209 16.16 -18.45 8.54
CA ARG A 209 15.45 -17.20 8.19
C ARG A 209 13.96 -17.45 7.93
N TYR A 210 13.62 -18.55 7.28
CA TYR A 210 12.25 -18.94 7.01
C TYR A 210 11.49 -19.25 8.31
N LEU A 211 12.10 -19.96 9.25
CA LEU A 211 11.52 -20.21 10.58
C LEU A 211 11.31 -18.91 11.37
N ASP A 212 12.28 -18.00 11.34
CA ASP A 212 12.14 -16.67 11.96
C ASP A 212 10.97 -15.89 11.34
N TYR A 213 10.85 -15.92 10.00
CA TYR A 213 9.72 -15.33 9.29
C TYR A 213 8.39 -15.97 9.68
N MET A 214 8.30 -17.30 9.72
CA MET A 214 7.06 -18.01 10.06
C MET A 214 6.57 -17.65 11.46
N HIS A 215 7.48 -17.56 12.44
CA HIS A 215 7.12 -17.14 13.80
C HIS A 215 6.56 -15.70 13.84
N ILE A 216 7.11 -14.78 13.03
CA ILE A 216 6.57 -13.42 12.89
C ILE A 216 5.23 -13.45 12.15
N SER A 217 5.13 -14.23 11.08
CA SER A 217 3.94 -14.32 10.23
C SER A 217 2.71 -14.81 10.99
N VAL A 218 2.87 -15.77 11.92
CA VAL A 218 1.77 -16.21 12.79
C VAL A 218 1.22 -15.06 13.62
N LYS A 219 2.09 -14.27 14.26
CA LYS A 219 1.68 -13.09 15.05
C LYS A 219 1.05 -11.99 14.20
N VAL A 220 1.50 -11.85 12.95
CA VAL A 220 0.89 -10.91 12.00
C VAL A 220 -0.50 -11.39 11.58
N GLU A 221 -0.68 -12.70 11.36
CA GLU A 221 -1.99 -13.26 11.00
C GLU A 221 -3.02 -13.08 12.13
N ASP A 222 -2.62 -13.17 13.39
CA ASP A 222 -3.50 -12.85 14.54
C ASP A 222 -4.00 -11.39 14.48
N ALA A 223 -3.16 -10.46 14.04
CA ALA A 223 -3.55 -9.07 13.82
C ALA A 223 -4.46 -8.90 12.59
N LEU A 224 -4.16 -9.64 11.51
CA LEU A 224 -4.97 -9.63 10.28
C LEU A 224 -6.35 -10.27 10.47
N GLN A 225 -6.50 -11.27 11.34
CA GLN A 225 -7.80 -11.86 11.64
C GLN A 225 -8.79 -10.83 12.19
N LYS A 226 -8.31 -9.87 13.01
CA LYS A 226 -9.16 -8.78 13.49
C LYS A 226 -9.59 -7.86 12.35
N MET A 227 -8.69 -7.59 11.40
CA MET A 227 -8.98 -6.76 10.23
C MET A 227 -9.99 -7.37 9.27
N LYS A 228 -10.09 -8.72 9.19
CA LYS A 228 -11.08 -9.39 8.32
C LYS A 228 -12.53 -9.00 8.66
N ASN A 229 -12.77 -8.56 9.89
CA ASN A 229 -14.09 -8.16 10.37
C ASN A 229 -14.32 -6.65 10.31
N TYR A 230 -13.41 -5.89 9.70
CA TYR A 230 -13.54 -4.43 9.62
C TYR A 230 -14.60 -4.06 8.57
N PRO A 231 -15.74 -3.49 9.01
CA PRO A 231 -16.86 -3.22 8.13
C PRO A 231 -16.55 -2.18 7.05
N ILE A 232 -15.74 -1.15 7.34
CA ILE A 232 -15.45 -0.09 6.35
C ILE A 232 -14.37 -0.54 5.37
N LEU A 233 -13.38 -1.31 5.82
CA LEU A 233 -12.39 -1.94 4.95
C LEU A 233 -13.06 -2.78 3.86
N ALA A 234 -14.13 -3.50 4.20
CA ALA A 234 -14.88 -4.34 3.28
C ALA A 234 -15.62 -3.56 2.18
N LEU A 235 -15.82 -2.24 2.33
CA LEU A 235 -16.46 -1.36 1.35
C LEU A 235 -15.50 -0.89 0.26
N LEU A 236 -14.18 -0.95 0.50
CA LEU A 236 -13.19 -0.53 -0.50
C LEU A 236 -13.19 -1.45 -1.72
N ASP A 237 -12.67 -0.97 -2.84
CA ASP A 237 -12.45 -1.82 -4.00
C ASP A 237 -11.43 -2.93 -3.69
N VAL A 238 -11.63 -4.14 -4.24
CA VAL A 238 -10.76 -5.30 -4.00
C VAL A 238 -9.26 -5.01 -4.18
N PRO A 239 -8.80 -4.27 -5.21
CA PRO A 239 -7.39 -3.90 -5.33
C PRO A 239 -6.87 -3.01 -4.18
N GLU A 240 -7.71 -2.12 -3.67
CA GLU A 240 -7.36 -1.19 -2.59
C GLU A 240 -7.31 -1.92 -1.25
N GLN A 241 -8.26 -2.83 -0.99
CA GLN A 241 -8.25 -3.74 0.15
C GLN A 241 -6.95 -4.56 0.20
N ASN A 242 -6.63 -5.23 -0.92
CA ASN A 242 -5.43 -6.07 -1.01
C ASN A 242 -4.16 -5.26 -0.77
N LEU A 243 -4.04 -4.08 -1.39
CA LEU A 243 -2.88 -3.22 -1.20
C LEU A 243 -2.76 -2.74 0.26
N TYR A 244 -3.86 -2.35 0.90
CA TYR A 244 -3.84 -1.96 2.31
C TYR A 244 -3.40 -3.12 3.21
N VAL A 245 -3.97 -4.31 3.00
CA VAL A 245 -3.65 -5.53 3.77
C VAL A 245 -2.18 -5.92 3.61
N ASP A 246 -1.64 -5.86 2.40
CA ASP A 246 -0.23 -6.19 2.15
C ASP A 246 0.73 -5.16 2.77
N VAL A 247 0.40 -3.87 2.69
CA VAL A 247 1.14 -2.80 3.38
C VAL A 247 1.10 -3.01 4.89
N PHE A 248 -0.08 -3.26 5.46
CA PHE A 248 -0.26 -3.53 6.89
C PHE A 248 0.57 -4.75 7.32
N ARG A 249 0.48 -5.86 6.58
CA ARG A 249 1.20 -7.12 6.87
C ARG A 249 2.70 -6.87 6.97
N LEU A 250 3.29 -6.18 5.99
CA LEU A 250 4.72 -5.92 5.95
C LEU A 250 5.17 -4.93 7.04
N LEU A 251 4.38 -3.89 7.30
CA LEU A 251 4.65 -2.95 8.40
C LEU A 251 4.59 -3.64 9.76
N LYS A 252 3.58 -4.50 9.98
CA LYS A 252 3.42 -5.25 11.22
C LYS A 252 4.55 -6.27 11.41
N ALA A 253 5.01 -6.90 10.34
CA ALA A 253 6.17 -7.78 10.37
C ALA A 253 7.45 -7.02 10.79
N LEU A 254 7.64 -5.77 10.33
CA LEU A 254 8.76 -4.93 10.75
C LEU A 254 8.65 -4.48 12.22
N GLU A 255 7.44 -4.20 12.70
CA GLU A 255 7.18 -3.79 14.09
C GLU A 255 7.47 -4.93 15.08
N ILE A 256 7.04 -6.15 14.75
CA ILE A 256 7.20 -7.34 15.61
C ILE A 256 8.64 -7.87 15.58
N ASN A 257 9.40 -7.59 14.52
CA ASN A 257 10.76 -8.10 14.39
C ASN A 257 11.72 -7.47 15.41
N HIS A 258 12.16 -8.26 16.39
CA HIS A 258 13.10 -7.84 17.43
C HIS A 258 14.55 -7.59 16.92
N GLN A 259 14.86 -7.96 15.67
CA GLN A 259 16.16 -7.72 15.02
C GLN A 259 16.02 -6.74 13.84
N PRO A 260 15.88 -5.43 14.08
CA PRO A 260 15.60 -4.44 13.04
C PRO A 260 16.72 -4.25 12.01
N LYS A 261 17.94 -4.71 12.32
CA LYS A 261 19.09 -4.73 11.39
C LYS A 261 19.37 -6.12 10.79
N GLY A 262 18.55 -7.13 11.13
CA GLY A 262 18.68 -8.48 10.61
C GLY A 262 18.35 -8.57 9.12
N THR A 263 18.79 -9.65 8.49
CA THR A 263 18.55 -9.95 7.06
C THR A 263 17.06 -9.96 6.73
N LEU A 264 16.23 -10.55 7.59
CA LEU A 264 14.77 -10.57 7.41
C LEU A 264 14.16 -9.16 7.38
N ALA A 265 14.59 -8.26 8.27
CA ALA A 265 14.10 -6.88 8.27
C ALA A 265 14.47 -6.13 6.98
N GLN A 266 15.68 -6.36 6.46
CA GLN A 266 16.12 -5.77 5.19
C GLN A 266 15.29 -6.30 4.00
N GLU A 267 14.98 -7.59 3.99
CA GLU A 267 14.14 -8.21 2.96
C GLU A 267 12.68 -7.73 3.04
N THR A 268 12.12 -7.56 4.24
CA THR A 268 10.78 -6.97 4.43
C THR A 268 10.74 -5.51 3.97
N ILE A 269 11.78 -4.71 4.27
CA ILE A 269 11.92 -3.34 3.76
C ILE A 269 11.97 -3.33 2.22
N ARG A 270 12.76 -4.22 1.61
CA ARG A 270 12.85 -4.38 0.16
C ARG A 270 11.48 -4.70 -0.42
N SER A 271 10.76 -5.65 0.17
CA SER A 271 9.42 -6.07 -0.26
C SER A 271 8.43 -4.90 -0.22
N LEU A 272 8.40 -4.13 0.88
CA LEU A 272 7.51 -2.96 1.01
C LEU A 272 7.86 -1.84 0.01
N LYS A 273 9.14 -1.65 -0.34
CA LYS A 273 9.56 -0.69 -1.38
C LYS A 273 9.14 -1.10 -2.79
N HIS A 274 9.03 -2.39 -3.07
CA HIS A 274 8.65 -2.93 -4.39
C HIS A 274 7.15 -3.21 -4.52
N LEU A 275 6.41 -3.29 -3.40
CA LEU A 275 4.98 -3.59 -3.39
C LEU A 275 4.18 -2.57 -4.21
N ALA A 276 4.36 -1.27 -3.96
CA ALA A 276 3.66 -0.21 -4.65
C ALA A 276 4.40 1.13 -4.55
N SER A 277 4.03 2.07 -5.42
CA SER A 277 4.52 3.45 -5.31
C SER A 277 4.01 4.10 -4.02
N ILE A 278 4.79 5.02 -3.44
CA ILE A 278 4.38 5.74 -2.23
C ILE A 278 3.07 6.50 -2.46
N ASP A 279 2.88 7.09 -3.64
CA ASP A 279 1.65 7.82 -3.97
C ASP A 279 0.44 6.87 -4.08
N SER A 280 0.62 5.62 -4.53
CA SER A 280 -0.42 4.58 -4.51
C SER A 280 -0.83 4.21 -3.08
N VAL A 281 0.14 4.02 -2.18
CA VAL A 281 -0.17 3.72 -0.76
C VAL A 281 -0.90 4.90 -0.11
N VAL A 282 -0.41 6.13 -0.32
CA VAL A 282 -1.08 7.35 0.19
C VAL A 282 -2.48 7.50 -0.37
N LYS A 283 -2.72 7.13 -1.64
CA LYS A 283 -4.06 7.13 -2.24
C LYS A 283 -5.00 6.18 -1.48
N VAL A 284 -4.60 4.92 -1.28
CA VAL A 284 -5.44 3.94 -0.55
C VAL A 284 -5.72 4.38 0.87
N LEU A 285 -4.72 4.89 1.60
CA LEU A 285 -4.91 5.44 2.95
C LEU A 285 -5.93 6.58 2.99
N ARG A 286 -5.93 7.45 1.96
CA ARG A 286 -6.87 8.56 1.83
C ARG A 286 -8.28 8.09 1.49
N VAL A 287 -8.43 7.12 0.58
CA VAL A 287 -9.75 6.55 0.24
C VAL A 287 -10.33 5.90 1.49
N TYR A 288 -9.55 5.08 2.19
CA TYR A 288 -10.02 4.42 3.40
C TYR A 288 -10.38 5.42 4.52
N TYR A 289 -9.60 6.48 4.71
CA TYR A 289 -9.97 7.57 5.61
C TYR A 289 -11.30 8.24 5.22
N ARG A 290 -11.54 8.45 3.92
CA ARG A 290 -12.79 9.04 3.43
C ARG A 290 -13.98 8.15 3.77
N GLU A 291 -13.91 6.85 3.48
CA GLU A 291 -15.00 5.93 3.83
C GLU A 291 -15.30 5.91 5.33
N LEU A 292 -14.27 5.97 6.19
CA LEU A 292 -14.45 6.08 7.64
C LEU A 292 -15.05 7.42 8.09
N LYS A 293 -14.75 8.50 7.36
CA LYS A 293 -15.36 9.81 7.57
C LYS A 293 -16.82 9.81 7.15
N ASP A 294 -17.16 9.19 6.02
CA ASP A 294 -18.54 9.11 5.54
C ASP A 294 -19.37 8.21 6.48
N ALA A 295 -18.80 7.10 6.95
CA ALA A 295 -19.41 6.25 7.97
C ALA A 295 -19.69 6.99 9.30
N PHE A 296 -18.83 7.94 9.68
CA PHE A 296 -19.05 8.78 10.87
C PHE A 296 -20.29 9.64 10.72
N PHE A 297 -20.43 10.37 9.61
CA PHE A 297 -21.59 11.22 9.35
C PHE A 297 -22.87 10.41 9.13
N ASN A 298 -22.78 9.30 8.40
CA ASN A 298 -23.91 8.38 8.23
C ASN A 298 -24.42 7.83 9.57
N SER A 299 -23.52 7.59 10.53
CA SER A 299 -23.92 7.14 11.88
C SER A 299 -24.65 8.24 12.67
N SER A 300 -24.32 9.52 12.44
CA SER A 300 -25.05 10.66 12.99
C SER A 300 -26.43 10.83 12.34
N LEU A 301 -26.54 10.61 11.03
CA LEU A 301 -27.83 10.62 10.33
C LEU A 301 -28.70 9.42 10.74
N GLU A 302 -28.10 8.25 10.95
CA GLU A 302 -28.79 7.06 11.47
C GLU A 302 -29.39 7.32 12.86
N LEU A 303 -28.66 8.01 13.76
CA LEU A 303 -29.20 8.43 15.06
C LEU A 303 -30.47 9.27 14.91
N LYS A 304 -30.47 10.23 13.98
CA LYS A 304 -31.60 11.12 13.71
C LYS A 304 -32.80 10.40 13.08
N GLY A 305 -32.55 9.30 12.38
CA GLY A 305 -33.55 8.45 11.73
C GLY A 305 -34.10 7.31 12.61
N LEU A 306 -33.65 7.16 13.85
CA LEU A 306 -34.14 6.09 14.74
C LEU A 306 -35.64 6.26 15.07
N ASP A 307 -36.34 5.14 15.21
CA ASP A 307 -37.73 5.11 15.67
C ASP A 307 -37.83 5.74 17.07
N LYS A 308 -38.84 6.59 17.27
CA LYS A 308 -39.07 7.30 18.54
C LYS A 308 -39.82 6.45 19.58
N ASP A 309 -40.27 5.25 19.24
CA ASP A 309 -40.77 4.28 20.23
C ASP A 309 -39.66 3.96 21.26
N PRO A 310 -39.86 4.20 22.57
CA PRO A 310 -38.84 4.02 23.59
C PRO A 310 -38.18 2.64 23.63
N ALA A 311 -38.93 1.56 23.35
CA ALA A 311 -38.38 0.21 23.41
C ALA A 311 -37.46 -0.07 22.21
N VAL A 312 -37.90 0.32 21.01
CA VAL A 312 -37.17 0.15 19.75
C VAL A 312 -35.97 1.08 19.68
N PHE A 313 -36.14 2.33 20.16
CA PHE A 313 -35.08 3.33 20.23
C PHE A 313 -33.89 2.84 21.03
N LYS A 314 -34.13 2.29 22.23
CA LYS A 314 -33.04 1.83 23.10
C LYS A 314 -32.24 0.69 22.47
N GLU A 315 -32.92 -0.29 21.87
CA GLU A 315 -32.24 -1.40 21.19
C GLU A 315 -31.43 -0.90 19.98
N SER A 316 -32.01 -0.02 19.17
CA SER A 316 -31.36 0.52 17.98
C SER A 316 -30.18 1.43 18.32
N LEU A 317 -30.29 2.22 19.40
CA LEU A 317 -29.22 3.05 19.93
C LEU A 317 -28.04 2.20 20.40
N GLU A 318 -28.27 1.09 21.09
CA GLU A 318 -27.18 0.18 21.51
C GLU A 318 -26.49 -0.49 20.31
N LYS A 319 -27.23 -0.84 19.25
CA LYS A 319 -26.65 -1.32 17.99
C LYS A 319 -25.78 -0.25 17.34
N LEU A 320 -26.27 0.99 17.28
CA LEU A 320 -25.52 2.13 16.73
C LEU A 320 -24.25 2.40 17.55
N LYS A 321 -24.31 2.37 18.89
CA LYS A 321 -23.13 2.49 19.76
C LYS A 321 -22.08 1.44 19.47
N ALA A 322 -22.48 0.18 19.32
CA ALA A 322 -21.56 -0.91 18.98
C ALA A 322 -20.89 -0.67 17.61
N LYS A 323 -21.67 -0.29 16.60
CA LYS A 323 -21.19 0.04 15.26
C LYS A 323 -20.19 1.21 15.26
N VAL A 324 -20.53 2.32 15.93
CA VAL A 324 -19.67 3.51 16.07
C VAL A 324 -18.36 3.17 16.80
N ARG A 325 -18.42 2.32 17.83
CA ARG A 325 -17.22 1.85 18.54
C ARG A 325 -16.30 1.04 17.62
N ASP A 326 -16.87 0.18 16.78
CA ASP A 326 -16.10 -0.64 15.85
C ASP A 326 -15.45 0.23 14.76
N TYR A 327 -16.18 1.23 14.22
CA TYR A 327 -15.62 2.23 13.29
C TYR A 327 -14.52 3.08 13.93
N HIS A 328 -14.69 3.50 15.18
CA HIS A 328 -13.66 4.26 15.89
C HIS A 328 -12.39 3.42 16.09
N TYR A 329 -12.54 2.15 16.46
CA TYR A 329 -11.41 1.22 16.58
C TYR A 329 -10.71 1.01 15.23
N GLU A 330 -11.47 0.83 14.15
CA GLU A 330 -10.96 0.69 12.79
C GLU A 330 -10.16 1.94 12.35
N LEU A 331 -10.67 3.13 12.63
CA LEU A 331 -9.96 4.39 12.40
C LEU A 331 -8.64 4.47 13.18
N GLN A 332 -8.63 4.03 14.44
CA GLN A 332 -7.40 3.99 15.25
C GLN A 332 -6.35 3.05 14.65
N GLN A 333 -6.76 1.93 14.08
CA GLN A 333 -5.84 1.03 13.37
C GLN A 333 -5.32 1.65 12.07
N LEU A 334 -6.17 2.38 11.33
CA LEU A 334 -5.72 3.12 10.15
C LEU A 334 -4.68 4.19 10.54
N ILE A 335 -4.92 4.98 11.59
CA ILE A 335 -3.98 5.99 12.11
C ILE A 335 -2.65 5.33 12.51
N SER A 336 -2.69 4.22 13.24
CA SER A 336 -1.51 3.46 13.62
C SER A 336 -0.72 2.99 12.39
N THR A 337 -1.41 2.48 11.37
CA THR A 337 -0.81 2.03 10.10
C THR A 337 -0.15 3.18 9.35
N MET A 338 -0.82 4.34 9.28
CA MET A 338 -0.24 5.57 8.71
C MET A 338 1.02 6.00 9.48
N GLY A 339 1.01 5.92 10.82
CA GLY A 339 2.16 6.23 11.67
C GLY A 339 3.35 5.28 11.43
N HIS A 340 3.09 3.97 11.31
CA HIS A 340 4.11 2.98 10.97
C HIS A 340 4.66 3.19 9.56
N TYR A 341 3.80 3.49 8.58
CA TYR A 341 4.23 3.78 7.21
C TYR A 341 5.08 5.04 7.13
N ARG A 342 4.68 6.12 7.82
CA ARG A 342 5.50 7.34 7.94
C ARG A 342 6.87 7.05 8.56
N THR A 343 6.90 6.26 9.63
CA THR A 343 8.15 5.86 10.28
C THR A 343 9.04 5.05 9.34
N PHE A 344 8.46 4.15 8.55
CA PHE A 344 9.16 3.42 7.50
C PHE A 344 9.76 4.35 6.44
N LEU A 345 9.01 5.34 5.94
CA LEU A 345 9.51 6.32 4.98
C LEU A 345 10.72 7.08 5.52
N LEU A 346 10.64 7.57 6.77
CA LEU A 346 11.73 8.32 7.40
C LEU A 346 12.98 7.45 7.65
N LYS A 347 12.81 6.21 8.10
CA LYS A 347 13.92 5.29 8.37
C LYS A 347 14.62 4.80 7.09
N THR A 348 13.88 4.72 5.98
CA THR A 348 14.39 4.18 4.71
C THR A 348 14.75 5.25 3.69
N ASP A 349 14.60 6.52 4.09
CA ASP A 349 15.01 7.68 3.30
C ASP A 349 16.50 7.59 2.93
N PRO A 350 16.89 7.97 1.70
CA PRO A 350 18.29 8.00 1.28
C PRO A 350 19.09 9.09 2.01
N ASN A 351 18.45 10.16 2.50
CA ASN A 351 19.10 11.22 3.25
C ASN A 351 19.35 10.79 4.72
N PRO A 352 20.62 10.64 5.15
CA PRO A 352 20.94 10.19 6.50
C PRO A 352 20.46 11.16 7.59
N TYR A 353 20.31 12.46 7.28
CA TYR A 353 19.84 13.48 8.22
C TYR A 353 18.33 13.41 8.50
N VAL A 354 17.57 12.67 7.69
CA VAL A 354 16.14 12.40 7.91
C VAL A 354 15.93 11.20 8.84
N ARG A 355 16.89 10.26 8.90
CA ARG A 355 16.81 9.00 9.65
C ARG A 355 16.91 9.16 11.18
N THR A 356 17.63 10.17 11.66
CA THR A 356 17.91 10.40 13.08
C THR A 356 16.84 11.29 13.72
N ARG A 357 15.71 10.69 14.13
CA ARG A 357 14.66 11.35 14.94
C ARG A 357 14.49 10.80 16.37
N TRP A 358 15.33 9.86 16.79
CA TRP A 358 15.24 9.29 18.14
C TRP A 358 16.32 9.87 19.05
N GLY A 359 15.91 10.82 19.90
CA GLY A 359 16.63 11.19 21.12
C GLY A 359 17.17 12.62 21.16
N PHE A 360 16.54 13.42 22.02
CA PHE A 360 16.93 14.74 22.54
C PHE A 360 16.73 15.97 21.62
N SER A 361 16.17 16.98 22.28
CA SER A 361 15.82 18.34 21.87
C SER A 361 16.64 18.99 20.75
N GLU A 362 15.89 19.60 19.82
CA GLU A 362 16.17 20.90 19.18
C GLU A 362 16.86 21.02 17.82
N TRP A 363 17.37 19.98 17.17
CA TRP A 363 17.93 20.19 15.82
C TRP A 363 17.35 19.24 14.78
N VAL A 364 16.35 19.77 14.07
CA VAL A 364 15.92 19.28 12.75
C VAL A 364 17.11 19.47 11.80
N VAL A 365 17.86 18.40 11.51
CA VAL A 365 19.03 18.50 10.62
C VAL A 365 18.63 18.50 9.13
N GLY A 366 17.35 18.27 8.81
CA GLY A 366 16.80 18.43 7.46
C GLY A 366 15.26 18.46 7.40
N PRO A 367 14.66 19.11 6.39
CA PRO A 367 13.20 19.17 6.24
C PRO A 367 12.60 17.78 6.01
N GLU A 368 11.39 17.55 6.54
CA GLU A 368 10.69 16.29 6.34
C GLU A 368 10.37 16.08 4.84
N PRO A 369 10.63 14.88 4.27
CA PRO A 369 10.31 14.60 2.89
C PRO A 369 8.84 14.88 2.58
N VAL A 370 8.55 15.48 1.42
CA VAL A 370 7.18 15.85 0.99
C VAL A 370 6.21 14.68 1.12
N LYS A 371 6.67 13.46 0.78
CA LYS A 371 5.86 12.24 0.85
C LYS A 371 5.52 11.83 2.29
N ALA A 372 6.46 11.96 3.24
CA ALA A 372 6.19 11.73 4.65
C ALA A 372 5.25 12.80 5.24
N LYS A 373 5.39 14.06 4.78
CA LYS A 373 4.48 15.15 5.14
C LYS A 373 3.04 14.91 4.65
N LYS A 374 2.84 14.34 3.45
CA LYS A 374 1.50 13.93 2.97
C LYS A 374 0.83 12.94 3.93
N VAL A 375 1.58 11.95 4.43
CA VAL A 375 1.09 10.97 5.41
C VAL A 375 0.83 11.64 6.76
N LEU A 376 1.72 12.54 7.20
CA LEU A 376 1.53 13.29 8.45
C LEU A 376 0.24 14.10 8.45
N ASN A 377 -0.09 14.77 7.34
CA ASN A 377 -1.36 15.50 7.21
C ASN A 377 -2.57 14.55 7.34
N LEU A 378 -2.51 13.36 6.72
CA LEU A 378 -3.57 12.35 6.88
C LEU A 378 -3.69 11.84 8.32
N ILE A 379 -2.57 11.69 9.04
CA ILE A 379 -2.58 11.34 10.47
C ILE A 379 -3.31 12.41 11.27
N TYR A 380 -3.01 13.70 11.07
CA TYR A 380 -3.72 14.79 11.74
C TYR A 380 -5.22 14.79 11.43
N SER A 381 -5.60 14.58 10.17
CA SER A 381 -7.02 14.44 9.79
C SER A 381 -7.68 13.21 10.42
N GLY A 382 -6.95 12.11 10.59
CA GLY A 382 -7.39 10.92 11.30
C GLY A 382 -7.63 11.17 12.79
N GLU A 383 -6.69 11.84 13.46
CA GLU A 383 -6.80 12.19 14.88
C GLU A 383 -7.96 13.16 15.15
N GLU A 384 -8.19 14.14 14.25
CA GLU A 384 -9.35 15.03 14.31
C GLU A 384 -10.66 14.24 14.23
N LEU A 385 -10.77 13.32 13.26
CA LEU A 385 -11.94 12.46 13.10
C LEU A 385 -12.13 11.53 14.32
N SER A 386 -11.05 11.01 14.89
CA SER A 386 -11.08 10.22 16.13
C SER A 386 -11.64 11.02 17.31
N GLY A 387 -11.25 12.29 17.43
CA GLY A 387 -11.85 13.22 18.40
C GLY A 387 -13.34 13.46 18.13
N GLY A 388 -13.75 13.45 16.87
CA GLY A 388 -15.16 13.44 16.45
C GLY A 388 -15.91 12.20 16.96
N TYR A 389 -15.42 11.00 16.66
CA TYR A 389 -15.98 9.73 17.14
C TYR A 389 -16.08 9.69 18.66
N ALA A 390 -15.03 10.10 19.39
CA ALA A 390 -15.03 10.10 20.84
C ALA A 390 -16.08 11.05 21.44
N ARG A 391 -16.30 12.22 20.82
CA ARG A 391 -17.37 13.15 21.24
C ARG A 391 -18.74 12.59 20.91
N PHE A 392 -18.94 12.08 19.70
CA PHE A 392 -20.20 11.48 19.30
C PHE A 392 -20.58 10.32 20.22
N PHE A 393 -19.64 9.44 20.56
CA PHE A 393 -19.88 8.35 21.50
C PHE A 393 -20.33 8.87 22.88
N LYS A 394 -19.70 9.93 23.41
CA LYS A 394 -20.16 10.58 24.65
C LYS A 394 -21.56 11.16 24.53
N SER A 395 -21.92 11.68 23.36
CA SER A 395 -23.26 12.20 23.10
C SER A 395 -24.32 11.09 23.08
N LEU A 396 -24.00 9.92 22.53
CA LEU A 396 -24.89 8.74 22.54
C LEU A 396 -25.18 8.22 23.97
N ASP A 397 -24.33 8.54 24.95
CA ASP A 397 -24.52 8.18 26.35
C ASP A 397 -25.33 9.22 27.16
N ARG A 398 -25.64 10.39 26.57
CA ARG A 398 -26.43 11.42 27.24
C ARG A 398 -27.91 11.04 27.30
N ASP A 399 -28.57 11.47 28.38
CA ASP A 399 -30.01 11.39 28.50
C ASP A 399 -30.69 12.40 27.54
N LEU A 400 -31.65 11.93 26.74
CA LEU A 400 -32.31 12.73 25.70
C LEU A 400 -33.02 13.97 26.27
N ILE A 401 -33.66 13.84 27.44
CA ILE A 401 -34.40 14.96 28.06
C ILE A 401 -33.42 16.05 28.49
N THR A 402 -32.30 15.63 29.08
CA THR A 402 -31.23 16.53 29.49
C THR A 402 -30.61 17.21 28.27
N GLN A 403 -30.34 16.47 27.20
CA GLN A 403 -29.81 17.00 25.95
C GLN A 403 -30.75 18.04 25.32
N GLN A 404 -32.05 17.75 25.25
CA GLN A 404 -33.03 18.67 24.70
C GLN A 404 -33.11 19.99 25.49
N ARG A 405 -33.05 19.93 26.83
CA ARG A 405 -33.00 21.15 27.65
C ARG A 405 -31.76 21.99 27.40
N HIS A 406 -30.61 21.36 27.19
CA HIS A 406 -29.38 22.07 26.86
C HIS A 406 -29.47 22.71 25.47
N GLU A 407 -30.02 22.00 24.48
CA GLU A 407 -30.28 22.51 23.13
C GLU A 407 -31.19 23.74 23.18
N ASP A 408 -32.33 23.65 23.87
CA ASP A 408 -33.29 24.77 23.99
C ASP A 408 -32.68 26.01 24.67
N GLN A 409 -31.83 25.80 25.69
CA GLN A 409 -31.10 26.89 26.35
C GLN A 409 -30.06 27.53 25.44
N ALA A 410 -29.31 26.69 24.70
CA ALA A 410 -28.34 27.16 23.73
C ALA A 410 -29.03 27.98 22.62
N HIS A 411 -30.20 27.57 22.15
CA HIS A 411 -30.95 28.30 21.13
C HIS A 411 -31.28 29.75 21.56
N GLN A 412 -31.78 29.93 22.79
CA GLN A 412 -32.10 31.26 23.31
C GLN A 412 -30.86 32.18 23.39
N GLU A 413 -29.73 31.65 23.85
CA GLU A 413 -28.49 32.43 23.93
C GLU A 413 -27.89 32.69 22.53
N ILE A 414 -28.01 31.75 21.59
CA ILE A 414 -27.57 31.93 20.20
C ILE A 414 -28.34 33.09 19.54
N GLU A 415 -29.67 33.12 19.64
CA GLU A 415 -30.47 34.20 19.05
C GLU A 415 -30.08 35.57 19.60
N LYS A 416 -29.87 35.64 20.92
CA LYS A 416 -29.40 36.86 21.58
C LYS A 416 -28.01 37.28 21.09
N LEU A 417 -27.07 36.34 20.97
CA LEU A 417 -25.72 36.62 20.51
C LEU A 417 -25.71 37.08 19.05
N LEU A 418 -26.50 36.45 18.17
CA LEU A 418 -26.66 36.88 16.77
C LEU A 418 -27.22 38.30 16.69
N HIS A 419 -28.25 38.63 17.48
CA HIS A 419 -28.80 39.99 17.54
C HIS A 419 -27.76 41.01 18.06
N GLU A 420 -26.95 40.64 19.05
CA GLU A 420 -25.86 41.47 19.55
C GLU A 420 -24.75 41.67 18.52
N MET A 421 -24.43 40.63 17.74
CA MET A 421 -23.45 40.70 16.63
C MET A 421 -23.93 41.61 15.51
N GLY A 422 -25.22 41.60 15.17
CA GLY A 422 -25.80 42.43 14.11
C GLY A 422 -25.94 43.92 14.44
N GLN A 423 -25.44 44.38 15.59
CA GLN A 423 -25.52 45.79 15.96
C GLN A 423 -24.63 46.66 15.04
N PRO A 424 -25.17 47.72 14.39
CA PRO A 424 -24.44 48.50 13.37
C PRO A 424 -23.09 49.10 13.80
N LEU A 425 -22.94 49.38 15.10
CA LEU A 425 -21.76 50.03 15.67
C LEU A 425 -20.88 49.08 16.52
N ILE A 426 -21.03 47.77 16.36
CA ILE A 426 -20.21 46.80 17.09
C ILE A 426 -18.73 46.95 16.71
N SER A 427 -17.87 47.00 17.72
CA SER A 427 -16.43 47.02 17.52
C SER A 427 -15.91 45.62 17.21
N ARG A 428 -14.79 45.51 16.48
CA ARG A 428 -14.16 44.21 16.18
C ARG A 428 -13.87 43.37 17.44
N PHE A 429 -13.45 44.01 18.53
CA PHE A 429 -13.20 43.33 19.80
C PHE A 429 -14.49 42.72 20.39
N MET A 430 -15.58 43.49 20.38
CA MET A 430 -16.87 42.97 20.82
C MET A 430 -17.36 41.85 19.91
N MET A 431 -17.26 42.01 18.59
CA MET A 431 -17.60 40.98 17.61
C MET A 431 -16.86 39.68 17.90
N ARG A 432 -15.54 39.75 18.09
CA ARG A 432 -14.70 38.59 18.43
C ARG A 432 -15.18 37.88 19.71
N ASN A 433 -15.46 38.62 20.78
CA ASN A 433 -15.94 38.03 22.03
C ASN A 433 -17.33 37.40 21.89
N ARG A 434 -18.22 37.97 21.05
CA ARG A 434 -19.55 37.41 20.80
C ARG A 434 -19.48 36.18 19.91
N ALA A 435 -18.64 36.22 18.88
CA ALA A 435 -18.36 35.08 18.01
C ALA A 435 -17.81 33.89 18.80
N GLU A 436 -16.83 34.10 19.69
CA GLU A 436 -16.29 33.02 20.53
C GLU A 436 -17.39 32.34 21.37
N ARG A 437 -18.21 33.15 22.06
CA ARG A 437 -19.36 32.65 22.84
C ARG A 437 -20.42 31.97 21.98
N LEU A 438 -20.67 32.48 20.77
CA LEU A 438 -21.62 31.87 19.83
C LEU A 438 -21.15 30.47 19.43
N LEU A 439 -19.85 30.30 19.14
CA LEU A 439 -19.26 29.01 18.79
C LEU A 439 -19.31 28.03 19.98
N GLU A 440 -19.17 28.51 21.21
CA GLU A 440 -19.39 27.70 22.41
C GLU A 440 -20.85 27.22 22.51
N GLN A 441 -21.84 28.10 22.31
CA GLN A 441 -23.25 27.71 22.35
C GLN A 441 -23.63 26.77 21.20
N LEU A 442 -23.10 26.99 19.99
CA LEU A 442 -23.29 26.08 18.85
C LEU A 442 -22.76 24.67 19.13
N ARG A 443 -21.67 24.54 19.90
CA ARG A 443 -21.16 23.22 20.33
C ARG A 443 -22.10 22.52 21.31
N GLU A 444 -22.85 23.27 22.13
CA GLU A 444 -23.85 22.71 23.05
C GLU A 444 -25.10 22.19 22.31
N CYS A 445 -25.42 22.73 21.12
CA CYS A 445 -26.44 22.14 20.24
C CYS A 445 -26.08 20.72 19.78
N ASP A 446 -24.79 20.39 19.74
CA ASP A 446 -24.25 19.06 19.42
C ASP A 446 -24.88 18.47 18.14
N GLU A 447 -24.70 19.15 17.01
CA GLU A 447 -25.31 18.78 15.72
C GLU A 447 -25.10 17.30 15.36
N ILE A 448 -23.90 16.78 15.64
CA ILE A 448 -23.53 15.38 15.40
C ILE A 448 -24.28 14.44 16.36
N GLY A 449 -24.34 14.76 17.65
CA GLY A 449 -24.96 13.95 18.69
C GLY A 449 -26.47 14.12 18.85
N SER A 450 -27.08 15.12 18.21
CA SER A 450 -28.53 15.35 18.25
C SER A 450 -29.29 14.25 17.50
N ALA A 451 -30.40 13.81 18.09
CA ALA A 451 -31.35 12.87 17.48
C ALA A 451 -32.41 13.57 16.61
N ARG A 452 -32.29 14.88 16.38
CA ARG A 452 -33.25 15.67 15.60
C ARG A 452 -32.64 16.10 14.26
N PHE A 453 -33.38 15.89 13.17
CA PHE A 453 -33.02 16.45 11.87
C PHE A 453 -33.07 17.98 11.87
N ASP A 454 -34.02 18.58 12.60
CA ASP A 454 -34.17 20.04 12.72
C ASP A 454 -32.89 20.75 13.15
N THR A 455 -32.04 20.10 13.96
CA THR A 455 -30.78 20.68 14.44
C THR A 455 -29.82 20.99 13.30
N ILE A 456 -29.81 20.20 12.21
CA ILE A 456 -28.97 20.45 11.03
C ILE A 456 -29.39 21.75 10.35
N TYR A 457 -30.68 21.91 10.08
CA TYR A 457 -31.24 23.12 9.48
C TYR A 457 -31.04 24.35 10.37
N TYR A 458 -31.17 24.18 11.68
CA TYR A 458 -30.93 25.25 12.65
C TYR A 458 -29.47 25.71 12.62
N VAL A 459 -28.52 24.78 12.67
CA VAL A 459 -27.08 25.10 12.62
C VAL A 459 -26.71 25.77 11.29
N GLU A 460 -27.26 25.32 10.16
CA GLU A 460 -27.11 25.98 8.85
C GLU A 460 -27.53 27.46 8.92
N GLU A 461 -28.73 27.72 9.44
CA GLU A 461 -29.26 29.07 9.55
C GLU A 461 -28.42 29.95 10.48
N VAL A 462 -27.95 29.40 11.61
CA VAL A 462 -27.09 30.12 12.54
C VAL A 462 -25.74 30.43 11.90
N LEU A 463 -25.10 29.48 11.23
CA LEU A 463 -23.81 29.70 10.56
C LEU A 463 -23.94 30.76 9.46
N SER A 464 -25.00 30.70 8.65
CA SER A 464 -25.29 31.67 7.60
C SER A 464 -25.49 33.08 8.17
N LYS A 465 -26.35 33.21 9.21
CA LYS A 465 -26.60 34.49 9.91
C LYS A 465 -25.32 35.01 10.55
N ALA A 466 -24.56 34.17 11.25
CA ALA A 466 -23.33 34.58 11.93
C ALA A 466 -22.30 35.16 10.95
N MET A 467 -22.09 34.51 9.80
CA MET A 467 -21.20 35.02 8.75
C MET A 467 -21.70 36.32 8.12
N ARG A 468 -23.02 36.50 8.03
CA ARG A 468 -23.62 37.76 7.57
C ARG A 468 -23.38 38.89 8.57
N GLU A 469 -23.67 38.66 9.85
CA GLU A 469 -23.46 39.67 10.89
C GLU A 469 -21.97 40.03 11.06
N ASP A 470 -21.07 39.06 10.83
CA ASP A 470 -19.61 39.24 10.88
C ASP A 470 -18.98 39.67 9.53
N TRP A 471 -19.78 40.01 8.51
CA TRP A 471 -19.27 40.29 7.16
C TRP A 471 -18.27 41.46 7.07
N LYS A 472 -18.31 42.35 8.06
CA LYS A 472 -17.39 43.48 8.16
C LYS A 472 -15.99 43.07 8.62
N TYR A 473 -15.88 42.13 9.56
CA TYR A 473 -14.62 41.84 10.25
C TYR A 473 -14.07 40.44 9.97
N HIS A 474 -14.91 39.48 9.60
CA HIS A 474 -14.55 38.08 9.34
C HIS A 474 -13.77 37.45 10.51
N VAL A 475 -14.12 37.79 11.75
CA VAL A 475 -13.48 37.24 12.95
C VAL A 475 -13.81 35.77 13.18
N LEU A 476 -14.94 35.27 12.68
CA LEU A 476 -15.31 33.85 12.77
C LEU A 476 -14.21 32.95 12.19
N HIS A 477 -13.61 33.36 11.06
CA HIS A 477 -12.51 32.68 10.39
C HIS A 477 -11.18 32.74 11.15
N GLU A 478 -11.09 33.47 12.27
CA GLU A 478 -9.94 33.41 13.19
C GLU A 478 -9.98 32.18 14.09
N PHE A 479 -11.16 31.58 14.29
CA PHE A 479 -11.36 30.52 15.27
C PHE A 479 -11.28 29.12 14.64
N PRO A 480 -10.38 28.24 15.09
CA PRO A 480 -10.38 26.84 14.67
C PRO A 480 -11.71 26.12 14.91
N ALA A 481 -12.42 26.50 15.98
CA ALA A 481 -13.74 25.99 16.34
C ALA A 481 -14.79 26.25 15.25
N PHE A 482 -14.72 27.40 14.56
CA PHE A 482 -15.65 27.73 13.49
C PHE A 482 -15.45 26.82 12.28
N HIS A 483 -14.20 26.65 11.84
CA HIS A 483 -13.87 25.73 10.74
C HIS A 483 -14.21 24.28 11.05
N GLU A 484 -14.12 23.87 12.31
CA GLU A 484 -14.55 22.55 12.78
C GLU A 484 -16.07 22.38 12.67
N LEU A 485 -16.85 23.32 13.22
CA LEU A 485 -18.32 23.28 13.17
C LEU A 485 -18.82 23.32 11.73
N TYR A 486 -18.27 24.20 10.90
CA TYR A 486 -18.61 24.29 9.49
C TYR A 486 -18.34 22.98 8.73
N ARG A 487 -17.18 22.34 8.96
CA ARG A 487 -16.85 21.05 8.33
C ARG A 487 -17.72 19.89 8.83
N GLN A 488 -18.16 19.94 10.09
CA GLN A 488 -19.10 18.97 10.63
C GLN A 488 -20.46 19.12 9.94
N HIS A 489 -20.96 20.35 9.85
CA HIS A 489 -22.21 20.67 9.17
C HIS A 489 -22.20 20.25 7.69
N GLN A 490 -21.13 20.57 6.94
CA GLN A 490 -20.97 20.12 5.56
C GLN A 490 -20.98 18.59 5.41
N GLY A 491 -20.49 17.85 6.42
CA GLY A 491 -20.51 16.39 6.40
C GLY A 491 -21.89 15.78 6.63
N LEU A 492 -22.81 16.52 7.28
CA LEU A 492 -24.20 16.11 7.52
C LEU A 492 -25.16 16.61 6.45
N SER A 493 -24.78 17.64 5.73
CA SER A 493 -25.54 18.25 4.65
C SER A 493 -25.68 17.29 3.48
N ASP A 494 -26.90 17.16 2.93
CA ASP A 494 -27.13 16.32 1.76
C ASP A 494 -26.29 16.83 0.58
N TYR A 495 -25.44 15.96 0.02
CA TYR A 495 -24.65 16.30 -1.17
C TYR A 495 -25.54 16.21 -2.40
N ILE A 496 -26.03 17.36 -2.87
CA ILE A 496 -26.75 17.47 -4.14
C ILE A 496 -25.75 17.87 -5.22
N GLU A 497 -25.40 16.93 -6.10
CA GLU A 497 -24.46 17.18 -7.20
C GLU A 497 -25.03 18.26 -8.14
N ASP A 498 -24.46 19.46 -8.07
CA ASP A 498 -24.74 20.56 -8.99
C ASP A 498 -23.47 20.90 -9.78
N PRO A 499 -23.40 20.52 -11.07
CA PRO A 499 -22.24 20.81 -11.91
C PRO A 499 -21.95 22.31 -12.05
N ALA A 500 -22.99 23.16 -12.03
CA ALA A 500 -22.83 24.60 -12.14
C ALA A 500 -22.28 25.18 -10.83
N HIS A 501 -22.76 24.70 -9.68
CA HIS A 501 -22.20 25.05 -8.38
C HIS A 501 -20.73 24.63 -8.26
N ALA A 502 -20.42 23.38 -8.59
CA ALA A 502 -19.06 22.84 -8.56
C ALA A 502 -18.13 23.65 -9.46
N PHE A 503 -18.58 23.97 -10.68
CA PHE A 503 -17.85 24.85 -11.59
C PHE A 503 -17.59 26.23 -10.98
N ARG A 504 -18.60 26.89 -10.40
CA ARG A 504 -18.44 28.20 -9.74
C ARG A 504 -17.44 28.12 -8.58
N MET A 505 -17.52 27.09 -7.73
CA MET A 505 -16.60 26.89 -6.61
C MET A 505 -15.14 26.74 -7.07
N ASP A 506 -14.90 25.96 -8.12
CA ASP A 506 -13.55 25.80 -8.69
C ASP A 506 -13.02 27.11 -9.27
N ARG A 507 -13.89 27.89 -9.93
CA ARG A 507 -13.51 29.22 -10.45
C ARG A 507 -13.21 30.20 -9.33
N PHE A 508 -14.02 30.28 -8.29
CA PHE A 508 -13.75 31.14 -7.15
C PHE A 508 -12.43 30.79 -6.48
N ARG A 509 -12.16 29.51 -6.20
CA ARG A 509 -10.89 29.07 -5.61
C ARG A 509 -9.68 29.45 -6.47
N LEU A 510 -9.75 29.22 -7.78
CA LEU A 510 -8.67 29.57 -8.71
C LEU A 510 -8.35 31.07 -8.67
N LEU A 511 -9.39 31.92 -8.73
CA LEU A 511 -9.23 33.37 -8.72
C LEU A 511 -8.72 33.86 -7.34
N PHE A 512 -9.20 33.28 -6.23
CA PHE A 512 -8.69 33.59 -4.91
C PHE A 512 -7.23 33.20 -4.74
N ASP A 513 -6.83 32.00 -5.16
CA ASP A 513 -5.44 31.53 -5.08
C ASP A 513 -4.50 32.48 -5.85
N GLN A 514 -4.90 32.94 -7.04
CA GLN A 514 -4.13 33.89 -7.85
C GLN A 514 -3.98 35.25 -7.15
N ILE A 515 -5.09 35.82 -6.65
CA ILE A 515 -5.07 37.10 -5.97
C ILE A 515 -4.27 37.01 -4.65
N GLU A 516 -4.44 35.94 -3.88
CA GLU A 516 -3.69 35.69 -2.65
C GLU A 516 -2.18 35.54 -2.93
N GLU A 517 -1.80 34.93 -4.05
CA GLU A 517 -0.41 34.83 -4.48
C GLU A 517 0.18 36.22 -4.72
N TRP A 518 -0.53 37.10 -5.46
CA TRP A 518 -0.07 38.47 -5.70
C TRP A 518 0.00 39.30 -4.42
N ILE A 519 -0.98 39.16 -3.52
CA ILE A 519 -0.95 39.79 -2.19
C ILE A 519 0.27 39.32 -1.42
N SER A 520 0.58 38.02 -1.44
CA SER A 520 1.72 37.45 -0.70
C SER A 520 3.08 37.95 -1.19
N LYS A 521 3.20 38.27 -2.49
CA LYS A 521 4.42 38.81 -3.09
C LYS A 521 4.53 40.33 -2.95
N GLY A 522 3.46 41.02 -2.56
CA GLY A 522 3.42 42.48 -2.49
C GLY A 522 3.25 43.16 -3.85
N ASP A 523 2.90 42.41 -4.90
CA ASP A 523 2.86 42.86 -6.30
C ASP A 523 1.46 43.35 -6.74
N ILE A 524 0.59 43.70 -5.78
CA ILE A 524 -0.81 44.08 -6.04
C ILE A 524 -0.90 45.23 -7.07
N TYR A 525 -0.02 46.23 -6.98
CA TYR A 525 -0.02 47.39 -7.89
C TYR A 525 0.40 47.03 -9.33
N ALA A 526 1.25 46.02 -9.50
CA ALA A 526 1.62 45.53 -10.82
C ALA A 526 0.48 44.76 -11.48
N HIS A 527 -0.39 44.16 -10.66
CA HIS A 527 -1.47 43.27 -11.10
C HIS A 527 -2.88 43.85 -11.02
N VAL A 528 -3.02 45.18 -10.89
CA VAL A 528 -4.34 45.83 -10.71
C VAL A 528 -5.32 45.49 -11.84
N HIS A 529 -4.84 45.46 -13.08
CA HIS A 529 -5.71 45.18 -14.24
C HIS A 529 -6.15 43.72 -14.27
N GLU A 530 -5.27 42.76 -13.92
CA GLU A 530 -5.66 41.35 -13.83
C GLU A 530 -6.65 41.13 -12.68
N ILE A 531 -6.40 41.75 -11.51
CA ILE A 531 -7.34 41.73 -10.38
C ILE A 531 -8.71 42.28 -10.76
N GLU A 532 -8.78 43.38 -11.52
CA GLU A 532 -10.05 43.95 -11.97
C GLU A 532 -10.80 43.00 -12.92
N LEU A 533 -10.08 42.28 -13.79
CA LEU A 533 -10.67 41.24 -14.64
C LEU A 533 -11.20 40.08 -13.81
N ASP A 534 -10.42 39.58 -12.86
CA ASP A 534 -10.82 38.49 -11.95
C ASP A 534 -12.05 38.87 -11.12
N VAL A 535 -12.11 40.12 -10.64
CA VAL A 535 -13.28 40.67 -9.93
C VAL A 535 -14.52 40.68 -10.84
N ASN A 536 -14.38 41.02 -12.12
CA ASN A 536 -15.50 41.00 -13.07
C ASN A 536 -15.96 39.58 -13.41
N ASP A 537 -15.03 38.62 -13.48
CA ASP A 537 -15.36 37.21 -13.62
C ASP A 537 -16.15 36.71 -12.39
N MET A 538 -15.72 37.06 -11.17
CA MET A 538 -16.46 36.74 -9.96
C MET A 538 -17.88 37.33 -9.94
N LYS A 539 -18.05 38.59 -10.38
CA LYS A 539 -19.38 39.20 -10.55
C LYS A 539 -20.24 38.38 -11.51
N THR A 540 -19.66 37.93 -12.62
CA THR A 540 -20.37 37.12 -13.62
C THR A 540 -20.86 35.80 -13.02
N TYR A 541 -20.02 35.12 -12.23
CA TYR A 541 -20.41 33.87 -11.56
C TYR A 541 -21.47 34.07 -10.47
N LEU A 542 -21.39 35.15 -9.67
CA LEU A 542 -22.44 35.48 -8.69
C LEU A 542 -23.75 35.89 -9.37
N GLN A 543 -23.68 36.60 -10.50
CA GLN A 543 -24.84 36.97 -11.30
C GLN A 543 -25.51 35.74 -11.93
N ASP A 544 -24.73 34.76 -12.40
CA ASP A 544 -25.27 33.48 -12.87
C ASP A 544 -26.02 32.71 -11.76
N PHE A 545 -25.45 32.68 -10.55
CA PHE A 545 -26.12 32.08 -9.39
C PHE A 545 -27.43 32.81 -9.05
N LEU A 546 -27.40 34.14 -8.97
CA LEU A 546 -28.59 34.97 -8.76
C LEU A 546 -29.66 34.72 -9.85
N ALA A 547 -29.26 34.65 -11.12
CA ALA A 547 -30.17 34.39 -12.23
C ALA A 547 -30.80 33.00 -12.14
N THR A 548 -30.07 32.01 -11.61
CA THR A 548 -30.57 30.65 -11.38
C THR A 548 -31.66 30.65 -10.31
N VAL A 549 -31.42 31.32 -9.17
CA VAL A 549 -32.42 31.49 -8.11
C VAL A 549 -33.65 32.25 -8.64
N GLN A 550 -33.46 33.33 -9.40
CA GLN A 550 -34.56 34.08 -10.00
C GLN A 550 -35.42 33.26 -10.98
N ARG A 551 -34.83 32.31 -11.71
CA ARG A 551 -35.58 31.40 -12.59
C ARG A 551 -36.46 30.47 -11.76
N ALA A 552 -35.93 29.85 -10.70
CA ALA A 552 -36.71 29.05 -9.76
C ALA A 552 -37.87 29.85 -9.14
N VAL A 553 -37.64 31.13 -8.82
CA VAL A 553 -38.68 32.06 -8.34
C VAL A 553 -39.76 32.36 -9.38
N LYS A 554 -39.45 32.32 -10.68
CA LYS A 554 -40.47 32.52 -11.73
C LYS A 554 -41.26 31.24 -12.00
N GLU A 555 -40.65 30.08 -11.83
CA GLU A 555 -41.25 28.76 -12.08
C GLU A 555 -42.09 28.22 -10.89
N LYS A 556 -42.39 29.11 -9.91
CA LYS A 556 -43.17 29.03 -8.64
C LYS A 556 -44.37 28.07 -8.50
N SER A 557 -44.83 27.40 -9.55
CA SER A 557 -46.06 26.60 -9.56
C SER A 557 -45.92 25.21 -10.17
N SER A 558 -44.77 24.87 -10.77
CA SER A 558 -44.57 23.59 -11.47
C SER A 558 -43.55 22.65 -10.85
N ASP A 559 -42.79 23.10 -9.84
CA ASP A 559 -41.80 22.26 -9.16
C ASP A 559 -42.40 21.57 -7.92
N PRO A 560 -42.64 20.25 -7.95
CA PRO A 560 -43.09 19.50 -6.77
C PRO A 560 -42.01 19.34 -5.70
N PHE A 561 -40.75 19.65 -6.00
CA PHE A 561 -39.59 19.53 -5.10
C PHE A 561 -39.03 20.90 -4.68
N LEU A 562 -39.86 21.95 -4.70
CA LEU A 562 -39.42 23.33 -4.41
C LEU A 562 -38.72 23.47 -3.05
N ASP A 563 -39.16 22.72 -2.03
CA ASP A 563 -38.53 22.71 -0.70
C ASP A 563 -37.06 22.23 -0.76
N GLU A 564 -36.78 21.17 -1.54
CA GLU A 564 -35.43 20.65 -1.77
C GLU A 564 -34.59 21.64 -2.57
N THR A 565 -35.18 22.28 -3.58
CA THR A 565 -34.53 23.32 -4.39
C THR A 565 -34.13 24.54 -3.53
N ILE A 566 -35.00 25.00 -2.62
CA ILE A 566 -34.70 26.09 -1.68
C ILE A 566 -33.52 25.69 -0.78
N TYR A 567 -33.61 24.49 -0.20
CA TYR A 567 -32.60 23.99 0.71
C TYR A 567 -31.22 23.93 0.04
N LYS A 568 -31.18 23.39 -1.18
CA LYS A 568 -29.97 23.37 -2.01
C LYS A 568 -29.38 24.77 -2.19
N PHE A 569 -30.18 25.76 -2.59
CA PHE A 569 -29.66 27.13 -2.78
C PHE A 569 -29.17 27.78 -1.49
N LYS A 570 -29.77 27.46 -0.34
CA LYS A 570 -29.27 27.92 0.96
C LYS A 570 -27.91 27.31 1.28
N GLN A 571 -27.72 26.01 1.04
CA GLN A 571 -26.42 25.35 1.19
C GLN A 571 -25.36 25.98 0.26
N GLU A 572 -25.68 26.15 -1.03
CA GLU A 572 -24.74 26.78 -1.97
C GLU A 572 -24.33 28.20 -1.52
N LEU A 573 -25.29 29.00 -1.03
CA LEU A 573 -25.03 30.33 -0.50
C LEU A 573 -24.15 30.26 0.77
N LEU A 574 -24.38 29.30 1.66
CA LEU A 574 -23.57 29.08 2.84
C LEU A 574 -22.11 28.76 2.45
N GLU A 575 -21.89 27.92 1.44
CA GLU A 575 -20.55 27.62 0.92
C GLU A 575 -19.84 28.84 0.34
N TYR A 576 -20.57 29.64 -0.44
CA TYR A 576 -20.04 30.89 -0.97
C TYR A 576 -19.70 31.87 0.16
N ARG A 577 -20.57 32.03 1.17
CA ARG A 577 -20.29 32.87 2.35
C ARG A 577 -19.01 32.43 3.07
N TYR A 578 -18.85 31.13 3.30
CA TYR A 578 -17.66 30.60 3.96
C TYR A 578 -16.39 30.86 3.14
N LEU A 579 -16.41 30.54 1.84
CA LEU A 579 -15.26 30.68 0.94
C LEU A 579 -14.83 32.15 0.79
N PHE A 580 -15.77 33.05 0.49
CA PHE A 580 -15.48 34.47 0.39
C PHE A 580 -15.04 35.07 1.73
N GLY A 581 -15.65 34.64 2.85
CA GLY A 581 -15.23 35.10 4.18
C GLY A 581 -13.79 34.69 4.51
N GLN A 582 -13.39 33.47 4.14
CA GLN A 582 -12.01 33.00 4.31
C GLN A 582 -11.02 33.85 3.51
N PHE A 583 -11.36 34.12 2.24
CA PHE A 583 -10.56 35.00 1.38
C PHE A 583 -10.47 36.42 1.97
N PHE A 584 -11.58 37.00 2.44
CA PHE A 584 -11.58 38.33 3.04
C PHE A 584 -10.81 38.41 4.36
N PHE A 585 -10.83 37.35 5.16
CA PHE A 585 -9.99 37.26 6.35
C PHE A 585 -8.49 37.33 5.99
N VAL A 586 -8.06 36.56 4.98
CA VAL A 586 -6.67 36.60 4.48
C VAL A 586 -6.32 37.98 3.92
N LEU A 587 -7.25 38.58 3.19
CA LEU A 587 -7.08 39.89 2.59
C LEU A 587 -6.97 40.99 3.65
N LEU A 588 -7.84 41.01 4.68
CA LEU A 588 -7.77 41.99 5.77
C LEU A 588 -6.48 41.89 6.58
N ALA A 589 -5.90 40.69 6.71
CA ALA A 589 -4.63 40.50 7.41
C ALA A 589 -3.42 41.06 6.63
N LYS A 590 -3.53 41.21 5.30
CA LYS A 590 -2.40 41.53 4.41
C LYS A 590 -2.55 42.85 3.64
N ASP A 591 -3.77 43.29 3.36
CA ASP A 591 -4.10 44.57 2.69
C ASP A 591 -4.23 45.69 3.74
N GLY A 592 -3.09 46.30 4.10
CA GLY A 592 -3.03 47.36 5.11
C GLY A 592 -3.79 48.65 4.76
N ASN A 593 -4.18 48.86 3.50
CA ASN A 593 -4.88 50.06 3.03
C ASN A 593 -6.38 49.84 2.75
N GLY A 594 -6.85 48.59 2.71
CA GLY A 594 -8.25 48.23 2.46
C GLY A 594 -8.80 48.59 1.08
N GLN A 595 -7.93 49.02 0.15
CA GLN A 595 -8.34 49.42 -1.21
C GLN A 595 -8.84 48.22 -2.01
N LEU A 596 -8.19 47.06 -1.87
CA LEU A 596 -8.58 45.85 -2.59
C LEU A 596 -9.93 45.34 -2.06
N ARG A 597 -10.15 45.40 -0.74
CA ARG A 597 -11.43 45.03 -0.12
C ARG A 597 -12.61 45.81 -0.72
N ASN A 598 -12.42 47.10 -1.03
CA ASN A 598 -13.48 47.93 -1.59
C ASN A 598 -13.94 47.47 -2.98
N GLN A 599 -13.07 46.81 -3.77
CA GLN A 599 -13.45 46.26 -5.07
C GLN A 599 -14.44 45.09 -4.95
N PHE A 600 -14.54 44.48 -3.76
CA PHE A 600 -15.41 43.33 -3.47
C PHE A 600 -16.71 43.69 -2.74
N LEU A 601 -17.05 44.97 -2.58
CA LEU A 601 -18.30 45.38 -1.91
C LEU A 601 -19.57 44.85 -2.59
N PHE A 602 -19.50 44.50 -3.88
CA PHE A 602 -20.61 43.91 -4.62
C PHE A 602 -21.03 42.53 -4.06
N VAL A 603 -20.12 41.76 -3.46
CA VAL A 603 -20.39 40.38 -3.02
C VAL A 603 -21.53 40.35 -2.01
N ASP A 604 -21.53 41.29 -1.06
CA ASP A 604 -22.57 41.41 -0.04
C ASP A 604 -23.95 41.66 -0.67
N GLN A 605 -23.99 42.57 -1.65
CA GLN A 605 -25.22 42.93 -2.37
C GLN A 605 -25.82 41.72 -3.10
N TYR A 606 -24.97 40.88 -3.71
CA TYR A 606 -25.44 39.63 -4.34
C TYR A 606 -25.95 38.64 -3.30
N PHE A 607 -25.23 38.44 -2.19
CA PHE A 607 -25.67 37.53 -1.13
C PHE A 607 -26.99 37.97 -0.49
N GLU A 608 -27.14 39.25 -0.17
CA GLU A 608 -28.40 39.81 0.34
C GLU A 608 -29.54 39.64 -0.67
N SER A 609 -29.29 39.92 -1.96
CA SER A 609 -30.31 39.78 -3.02
C SER A 609 -30.79 38.33 -3.16
N ILE A 610 -29.87 37.37 -3.09
CA ILE A 610 -30.18 35.94 -3.17
C ILE A 610 -30.94 35.50 -1.92
N GLU A 611 -30.48 35.88 -0.74
CA GLU A 611 -31.12 35.53 0.53
C GLU A 611 -32.56 36.05 0.61
N ASN A 612 -32.80 37.30 0.19
CA ASN A 612 -34.14 37.88 0.12
C ASN A 612 -35.05 37.11 -0.84
N LEU A 613 -34.54 36.72 -2.02
CA LEU A 613 -35.30 35.91 -2.97
C LEU A 613 -35.65 34.51 -2.41
N LEU A 614 -34.72 33.87 -1.69
CA LEU A 614 -34.95 32.58 -1.05
C LEU A 614 -35.97 32.69 0.08
N PHE A 615 -35.92 33.76 0.87
CA PHE A 615 -36.91 34.05 1.92
C PHE A 615 -38.31 34.25 1.31
N ASP A 616 -38.42 35.10 0.29
CA ASP A 616 -39.68 35.34 -0.41
C ASP A 616 -40.25 34.05 -0.98
N LEU A 617 -39.40 33.22 -1.60
CA LEU A 617 -39.81 31.97 -2.21
C LEU A 617 -40.35 30.97 -1.18
N LYS A 618 -39.67 30.83 -0.03
CA LYS A 618 -40.14 30.00 1.09
C LYS A 618 -41.48 30.51 1.64
N ALA A 619 -41.60 31.80 1.90
CA ALA A 619 -42.83 32.40 2.41
C ALA A 619 -44.02 32.26 1.44
N THR A 620 -43.77 32.37 0.12
CA THR A 620 -44.84 32.17 -0.89
C THR A 620 -45.30 30.71 -0.98
N TRP A 621 -44.43 29.76 -0.67
CA TRP A 621 -44.72 28.33 -0.71
C TRP A 621 -45.48 27.86 0.53
N GLU A 622 -45.04 28.26 1.72
CA GLU A 622 -45.72 27.93 2.99
C GLU A 622 -47.14 28.52 3.05
N GLY A 623 -47.39 29.68 2.44
CA GLY A 623 -48.73 30.27 2.36
C GLY A 623 -49.70 29.60 1.36
N LYS A 624 -49.26 28.58 0.60
CA LYS A 624 -50.09 27.80 -0.35
C LYS A 624 -50.42 26.39 0.14
N ARG A 625 -49.75 25.89 1.18
CA ARG A 625 -50.11 24.67 1.92
C ARG A 625 -51.14 25.04 3.00
#